data_AF-A0A528KC50-F1
#
_entry.id   AF-A0A528KC50-F1
#
_cell.length_a   1.000
_cell.length_b   1.000
_cell.length_c   1.000
_cell.angle_alpha   90.00
_cell.angle_beta   90.00
_cell.angle_gamma   90.00
#
_symmetry.space_group_name_H-M   'P 1'
#
loop_
_entity.id
_entity.type
_entity.pdbx_description
1 polymer ?
#
loop_
_entity_poly.entity_id
_entity_poly.type
_entity_poly.pdbx_seq_one_letter_code
_entity_poly.pdbx_strand_id
1 'polypeptide(L)'
;MIKKLAFVLSCAAAFCVSSAFAQDKNLEKLGGFKTTGTPMMEPIPQTGENAEALKAIAAKVKVPDGFKVTLYAIVPDARHMAVGPQGVVTFVGTRKELVYSMTDRDKDRVADDVKVFAPSIKMTVPNGVCFSRDG
;
A
#
# COMPACT_ATOMS: atom_id res chain seq x y z
N MET A 1 48.55 -34.23 10.26
CA MET A 1 47.09 -34.06 10.44
C MET A 1 46.75 -32.58 10.35
N ILE A 2 46.40 -32.10 9.15
CA ILE A 2 45.95 -30.73 8.90
C ILE A 2 44.81 -30.85 7.91
N LYS A 3 43.57 -30.53 8.30
CA LYS A 3 42.45 -30.24 7.40
C LYS A 3 41.26 -29.74 8.19
N LYS A 4 40.57 -28.76 7.60
CA LYS A 4 39.26 -28.16 7.95
C LYS A 4 39.31 -26.84 8.71
N LEU A 5 39.84 -25.83 8.02
CA LEU A 5 39.35 -24.45 8.13
C LEU A 5 38.73 -24.10 6.76
N ALA A 6 37.68 -23.28 6.76
CA ALA A 6 36.86 -22.84 5.62
C ALA A 6 35.65 -23.72 5.28
N PHE A 7 34.46 -23.36 5.80
CA PHE A 7 33.21 -23.31 5.01
C PHE A 7 32.02 -22.72 5.79
N VAL A 8 32.05 -21.45 6.24
CA VAL A 8 30.82 -20.79 6.71
C VAL A 8 30.86 -19.29 6.40
N LEU A 9 30.74 -18.91 5.13
CA LEU A 9 30.46 -17.52 4.76
C LEU A 9 29.81 -17.40 3.36
N SER A 10 28.74 -18.15 3.09
CA SER A 10 28.07 -18.07 1.77
C SER A 10 26.53 -18.00 1.81
N CYS A 11 25.87 -18.25 2.95
CA CYS A 11 24.40 -18.30 2.98
C CYS A 11 23.69 -16.92 3.01
N ALA A 12 24.38 -15.82 3.31
CA ALA A 12 23.75 -14.50 3.39
C ALA A 12 23.49 -13.84 2.01
N ALA A 13 24.21 -14.24 0.96
CA ALA A 13 24.01 -13.69 -0.38
C ALA A 13 22.85 -14.34 -1.15
N ALA A 14 22.45 -15.57 -0.78
CA ALA A 14 21.44 -16.33 -1.52
C ALA A 14 20.00 -15.84 -1.29
N PHE A 15 19.70 -15.23 -0.14
CA PHE A 15 18.34 -14.78 0.19
C PHE A 15 17.92 -13.49 -0.53
N CYS A 16 18.86 -12.58 -0.78
CA CYS A 16 18.60 -11.32 -1.49
C CYS A 16 18.35 -11.55 -2.99
N VAL A 17 18.96 -12.58 -3.56
CA VAL A 17 18.88 -12.91 -4.99
C VAL A 17 17.50 -13.50 -5.33
N SER A 18 16.93 -14.35 -4.46
CA SER A 18 15.64 -14.99 -4.71
C SER A 18 14.44 -14.04 -4.86
N SER A 19 14.43 -12.92 -4.12
CA SER A 19 13.30 -11.97 -4.19
C SER A 19 13.30 -11.12 -5.46
N ALA A 20 14.48 -10.77 -5.98
CA ALA A 20 14.58 -10.00 -7.23
C ALA A 20 14.11 -10.85 -8.42
N PHE A 21 14.61 -12.10 -8.52
CA PHE A 21 14.17 -13.04 -9.55
C PHE A 21 12.67 -13.37 -9.51
N ALA A 22 12.04 -13.34 -8.34
CA ALA A 22 10.60 -13.56 -8.21
C ALA A 22 9.77 -12.37 -8.71
N GLN A 23 10.23 -11.14 -8.44
CA GLN A 23 9.58 -9.93 -8.93
C GLN A 23 9.64 -9.82 -10.45
N ASP A 24 10.79 -10.09 -11.06
CA ASP A 24 10.96 -10.02 -12.51
C ASP A 24 9.97 -10.95 -13.24
N LYS A 25 9.74 -12.15 -12.70
CA LYS A 25 8.73 -13.10 -13.23
C LYS A 25 7.30 -12.59 -13.06
N ASN A 26 6.98 -11.92 -11.96
CA ASN A 26 5.65 -11.33 -11.77
C ASN A 26 5.43 -10.16 -12.74
N LEU A 27 6.43 -9.31 -12.94
CA LEU A 27 6.38 -8.21 -13.91
C LEU A 27 6.22 -8.74 -15.34
N GLU A 28 6.96 -9.78 -15.73
CA GLU A 28 6.82 -10.41 -17.05
C GLU A 28 5.41 -10.99 -17.27
N LYS A 29 4.88 -11.70 -16.27
CA LYS A 29 3.51 -12.22 -16.32
C LYS A 29 2.49 -11.10 -16.44
N LEU A 30 2.60 -10.05 -15.64
CA LEU A 30 1.68 -8.91 -15.67
C LEU A 30 1.75 -8.15 -17.00
N GLY A 31 2.96 -7.93 -17.54
CA GLY A 31 3.16 -7.33 -18.85
C GLY A 31 2.57 -8.17 -19.98
N GLY A 32 2.56 -9.51 -19.81
CA GLY A 32 1.87 -10.44 -20.69
C GLY A 32 0.38 -10.65 -20.38
N PHE A 33 -0.23 -9.84 -19.50
CA PHE A 33 -1.62 -9.96 -19.04
C PHE A 33 -1.99 -11.32 -18.44
N LYS A 34 -1.04 -11.95 -17.73
CA LYS A 34 -1.22 -13.23 -17.03
C LYS A 34 -1.31 -13.01 -15.52
N THR A 35 -1.97 -13.95 -14.84
CA THR A 35 -2.08 -13.94 -13.38
C THR A 35 -0.76 -14.30 -12.71
N THR A 36 -0.44 -13.62 -11.61
CA THR A 36 0.77 -13.91 -10.81
C THR A 36 0.55 -15.06 -9.83
N GLY A 37 -0.71 -15.31 -9.43
CA GLY A 37 -1.07 -16.29 -8.40
C GLY A 37 -0.78 -15.79 -6.97
N THR A 38 -0.38 -14.53 -6.80
CA THR A 38 -0.20 -13.92 -5.48
C THR A 38 -1.56 -13.68 -4.83
N PRO A 39 -1.80 -14.17 -3.59
CA PRO A 39 -3.04 -13.91 -2.89
C PRO A 39 -3.18 -12.42 -2.55
N MET A 40 -4.43 -11.95 -2.48
CA MET A 40 -4.71 -10.62 -1.94
C MET A 40 -4.41 -10.60 -0.44
N MET A 41 -3.86 -9.48 0.04
CA MET A 41 -3.73 -9.25 1.48
C MET A 41 -5.10 -8.91 2.07
N GLU A 42 -5.29 -9.26 3.34
CA GLU A 42 -6.48 -8.87 4.10
C GLU A 42 -6.69 -7.34 4.07
N PRO A 43 -7.93 -6.86 3.90
CA PRO A 43 -8.23 -5.44 3.95
C PRO A 43 -7.86 -4.82 5.31
N ILE A 44 -7.52 -3.54 5.31
CA ILE A 44 -7.27 -2.80 6.53
C ILE A 44 -8.61 -2.51 7.23
N PRO A 45 -8.81 -2.91 8.49
CA PRO A 45 -10.03 -2.62 9.22
C PRO A 45 -10.28 -1.11 9.35
N GLN A 46 -11.50 -0.68 8.98
CA GLN A 46 -11.93 0.72 9.04
C GLN A 46 -12.77 1.04 10.29
N THR A 47 -12.98 0.05 11.16
CA THR A 47 -13.83 0.13 12.37
C THR A 47 -13.05 -0.28 13.62
N GLY A 48 -13.69 -0.18 14.80
CA GLY A 48 -13.11 -0.58 16.09
C GLY A 48 -12.47 0.58 16.85
N GLU A 49 -11.77 0.25 17.93
CA GLU A 49 -11.24 1.24 18.90
C GLU A 49 -10.33 2.28 18.24
N ASN A 50 -9.46 1.87 17.32
CA ASN A 50 -8.60 2.79 16.57
C ASN A 50 -9.42 3.79 15.72
N ALA A 51 -10.49 3.34 15.07
CA ALA A 51 -11.36 4.21 14.28
C ALA A 51 -12.04 5.25 15.16
N GLU A 52 -12.54 4.85 16.33
CA GLU A 52 -13.17 5.75 17.29
C GLU A 52 -12.17 6.76 17.88
N ALA A 53 -10.95 6.33 18.17
CA ALA A 53 -9.89 7.23 18.60
C ALA A 53 -9.55 8.29 17.53
N LEU A 54 -9.45 7.88 16.26
CA LEU A 54 -9.19 8.80 15.14
C LEU A 54 -10.35 9.76 14.91
N LYS A 55 -11.61 9.31 15.02
CA LYS A 55 -12.80 10.19 14.97
C LYS A 55 -12.78 11.21 16.12
N ALA A 56 -12.42 10.80 17.33
CA ALA A 56 -12.30 11.69 18.47
C ALA A 56 -11.17 12.72 18.32
N ILE A 57 -10.08 12.37 17.62
CA ILE A 57 -9.02 13.31 17.25
C ILE A 57 -9.52 14.29 16.18
N ALA A 58 -10.18 13.79 15.13
CA ALA A 58 -10.73 14.62 14.05
C ALA A 58 -11.71 15.68 14.58
N ALA A 59 -12.55 15.33 15.55
CA ALA A 59 -13.49 16.24 16.19
C ALA A 59 -12.83 17.42 16.94
N LYS A 60 -11.53 17.31 17.27
CA LYS A 60 -10.76 18.39 17.94
C LYS A 60 -10.09 19.34 16.93
N VAL A 61 -10.10 19.01 15.64
CA VAL A 61 -9.49 19.84 14.59
C VAL A 61 -10.38 21.07 14.36
N LYS A 62 -9.81 22.25 14.61
CA LYS A 62 -10.50 23.52 14.39
C LYS A 62 -10.33 23.96 12.93
N VAL A 63 -11.44 24.33 12.30
CA VAL A 63 -11.49 24.84 10.92
C VAL A 63 -12.40 26.07 10.86
N PRO A 64 -12.26 26.94 9.83
CA PRO A 64 -13.15 28.08 9.65
C PRO A 64 -14.62 27.68 9.50
N ASP A 65 -15.52 28.64 9.71
CA ASP A 65 -16.95 28.42 9.52
C ASP A 65 -17.26 27.94 8.09
N GLY A 66 -18.18 27.00 7.98
CA GLY A 66 -18.53 26.34 6.71
C GLY A 66 -17.67 25.12 6.35
N PHE A 67 -16.64 24.78 7.15
CA PHE A 67 -15.82 23.59 6.95
C PHE A 67 -16.12 22.50 8.00
N LYS A 68 -15.89 21.24 7.62
CA LYS A 68 -16.00 20.06 8.50
C LYS A 68 -14.81 19.13 8.27
N VAL A 69 -14.32 18.52 9.35
CA VAL A 69 -13.29 17.47 9.31
C VAL A 69 -13.90 16.17 9.83
N THR A 70 -13.77 15.10 9.06
CA THR A 70 -14.19 13.74 9.42
C THR A 70 -13.11 12.74 9.03
N LEU A 71 -13.11 11.57 9.66
CA LEU A 71 -12.25 10.47 9.27
C LEU A 71 -12.70 9.94 7.90
N TYR A 72 -11.80 9.97 6.91
CA TYR A 72 -12.04 9.44 5.57
C TYR A 72 -11.71 7.95 5.46
N ALA A 73 -10.51 7.56 5.92
CA ALA A 73 -10.01 6.20 5.87
C ALA A 73 -8.86 6.02 6.87
N ILE A 74 -8.63 4.78 7.29
CA ILE A 74 -7.49 4.33 8.10
C ILE A 74 -6.49 3.64 7.16
N VAL A 75 -5.31 4.24 7.04
CA VAL A 75 -4.22 3.73 6.19
C VAL A 75 -2.91 3.73 6.97
N PRO A 76 -2.25 2.57 7.14
CA PRO A 76 -0.96 2.50 7.80
C PRO A 76 0.11 3.27 7.03
N ASP A 77 0.91 4.08 7.74
CA ASP A 77 2.05 4.82 7.18
C ASP A 77 1.72 5.74 5.99
N ALA A 78 0.49 6.26 5.91
CA ALA A 78 -0.01 7.10 4.83
C ALA A 78 0.86 8.35 4.56
N ARG A 79 1.10 8.64 3.27
CA ARG A 79 1.81 9.83 2.79
C ARG A 79 1.04 10.52 1.67
N HIS A 80 1.61 10.63 0.47
CA HIS A 80 0.95 11.24 -0.67
C HIS A 80 -0.26 10.41 -1.11
N MET A 81 -1.30 11.12 -1.55
CA MET A 81 -2.50 10.52 -2.11
C MET A 81 -2.77 11.07 -3.50
N ALA A 82 -3.37 10.23 -4.34
CA ALA A 82 -3.84 10.61 -5.66
C ALA A 82 -5.28 10.10 -5.81
N VAL A 83 -6.21 11.02 -6.09
CA VAL A 83 -7.62 10.70 -6.30
C VAL A 83 -7.82 10.39 -7.77
N GLY A 84 -8.45 9.26 -8.07
CA GLY A 84 -8.76 8.86 -9.44
C GLY A 84 -9.72 9.84 -10.11
N PRO A 85 -9.69 9.98 -11.45
CA PRO A 85 -10.51 10.97 -12.16
C PRO A 85 -12.02 10.88 -11.88
N GLN A 86 -12.52 9.68 -11.60
CA GLN A 86 -13.93 9.45 -11.26
C GLN A 86 -14.26 9.65 -9.78
N GLY A 87 -13.26 9.86 -8.93
CA GLY A 87 -13.42 10.07 -7.49
C GLY A 87 -13.78 8.81 -6.69
N VAL A 88 -13.85 7.63 -7.31
CA VAL A 88 -14.23 6.35 -6.67
C VAL A 88 -13.05 5.69 -5.97
N VAL A 89 -11.85 5.80 -6.54
CA VAL A 89 -10.62 5.21 -5.98
C VAL A 89 -9.63 6.30 -5.65
N THR A 90 -9.01 6.19 -4.48
CA THR A 90 -7.89 7.03 -4.07
C THR A 90 -6.72 6.13 -3.72
N PHE A 91 -5.56 6.38 -4.33
CA PHE A 91 -4.32 5.68 -4.02
C PHE A 91 -3.53 6.42 -2.97
N VAL A 92 -2.93 5.71 -2.02
CA VAL A 92 -2.07 6.28 -0.96
C VAL A 92 -0.74 5.56 -0.94
N GLY A 93 0.34 6.32 -1.13
CA GLY A 93 1.70 5.83 -0.98
C GLY A 93 2.15 5.78 0.48
N THR A 94 3.18 4.98 0.76
CA THR A 94 3.85 4.90 2.07
C THR A 94 5.34 5.20 1.96
N ARG A 95 6.02 5.38 3.09
CA ARG A 95 7.50 5.48 3.13
C ARG A 95 8.21 4.13 3.08
N LYS A 96 7.47 3.02 3.14
CA LYS A 96 8.04 1.66 3.18
C LYS A 96 7.95 1.05 1.80
N GLU A 97 7.05 0.08 1.61
CA GLU A 97 7.01 -0.77 0.41
C GLU A 97 5.60 -0.88 -0.18
N LEU A 98 4.60 -0.21 0.41
CA LEU A 98 3.19 -0.43 0.07
C LEU A 98 2.53 0.83 -0.51
N VAL A 99 1.64 0.60 -1.46
CA VAL A 99 0.59 1.53 -1.87
C VAL A 99 -0.73 0.90 -1.48
N TYR A 100 -1.68 1.72 -1.02
CA TYR A 100 -3.04 1.29 -0.73
C TYR A 100 -4.00 1.86 -1.77
N SER A 101 -4.99 1.07 -2.17
CA SER A 101 -6.17 1.51 -2.89
C SER A 101 -7.33 1.62 -1.91
N MET A 102 -7.89 2.82 -1.77
CA MET A 102 -9.09 3.10 -1.00
C MET A 102 -10.25 3.29 -1.97
N THR A 103 -11.36 2.59 -1.77
CA THR A 103 -12.55 2.73 -2.64
C THR A 103 -13.75 3.24 -1.86
N ASP A 104 -14.37 4.30 -2.38
CA ASP A 104 -15.66 4.85 -1.96
C ASP A 104 -16.69 4.43 -3.03
N ARG A 105 -17.47 3.39 -2.72
CA ARG A 105 -18.38 2.75 -3.68
C ARG A 105 -19.75 3.41 -3.68
N ASP A 106 -20.21 3.87 -2.52
CA ASP A 106 -21.52 4.50 -2.36
C ASP A 106 -21.50 6.03 -2.56
N LYS A 107 -20.30 6.61 -2.72
CA LYS A 107 -20.04 8.03 -2.99
C LYS A 107 -20.42 8.94 -1.83
N ASP A 108 -20.40 8.43 -0.60
CA ASP A 108 -20.66 9.21 0.61
C ASP A 108 -19.45 10.06 1.06
N ARG A 109 -18.33 9.98 0.32
CA ARG A 109 -17.05 10.64 0.59
C ARG A 109 -16.32 10.04 1.80
N VAL A 110 -16.51 8.76 2.07
CA VAL A 110 -15.77 7.93 3.04
C VAL A 110 -15.32 6.66 2.32
N ALA A 111 -14.13 6.13 2.64
CA ALA A 111 -13.67 4.89 2.02
C ALA A 111 -14.32 3.67 2.69
N ASP A 112 -14.95 2.81 1.88
CA ASP A 112 -15.54 1.54 2.32
C ASP A 112 -14.47 0.46 2.55
N ASP A 113 -13.45 0.48 1.71
CA ASP A 113 -12.51 -0.63 1.56
C ASP A 113 -11.11 -0.11 1.29
N VAL A 114 -10.14 -0.60 2.06
CA VAL A 114 -8.73 -0.21 1.99
C VAL A 114 -7.90 -1.46 1.84
N LYS A 115 -7.26 -1.60 0.68
CA LYS A 115 -6.50 -2.80 0.30
C LYS A 115 -5.11 -2.44 -0.18
N VAL A 116 -4.17 -3.37 -0.06
CA VAL A 116 -2.85 -3.24 -0.66
C VAL A 116 -2.99 -3.28 -2.18
N PHE A 117 -2.43 -2.28 -2.85
CA PHE A 117 -2.33 -2.22 -4.30
C PHE A 117 -1.16 -3.09 -4.78
N ALA A 118 -1.44 -3.91 -5.80
CA ALA A 118 -0.45 -4.77 -6.47
C ALA A 118 0.44 -5.60 -5.52
N PRO A 119 -0.13 -6.49 -4.68
CA PRO A 119 0.63 -7.24 -3.66
C PRO A 119 1.71 -8.17 -4.23
N SER A 120 1.69 -8.44 -5.53
CA SER A 120 2.71 -9.23 -6.23
C SER A 120 3.98 -8.44 -6.55
N ILE A 121 3.99 -7.12 -6.34
CA ILE A 121 5.10 -6.22 -6.66
C ILE A 121 5.69 -5.67 -5.36
N LYS A 122 6.99 -5.85 -5.18
CA LYS A 122 7.74 -5.18 -4.12
C LYS A 122 8.15 -3.79 -4.61
N MET A 123 7.64 -2.77 -3.93
CA MET A 123 7.96 -1.38 -4.22
C MET A 123 9.02 -0.85 -3.25
N THR A 124 9.78 0.16 -3.67
CA THR A 124 10.76 0.84 -2.83
C THR A 124 10.31 2.28 -2.62
N VAL A 125 9.91 2.61 -1.39
CA VAL A 125 9.44 3.94 -0.99
C VAL A 125 8.46 4.52 -2.02
N PRO A 126 7.28 3.90 -2.23
CA PRO A 126 6.33 4.32 -3.25
C PRO A 126 5.56 5.59 -2.83
N ASN A 127 6.31 6.64 -2.53
CA ASN A 127 5.81 7.95 -2.13
C ASN A 127 5.76 8.85 -3.36
N GLY A 128 4.61 9.48 -3.63
CA GLY A 128 4.41 10.31 -4.83
C GLY A 128 3.55 9.67 -5.90
N VAL A 129 2.50 8.95 -5.48
CA VAL A 129 1.44 8.51 -6.39
C VAL A 129 0.82 9.71 -7.10
N CYS A 130 0.57 9.58 -8.40
CA CYS A 130 -0.08 10.58 -9.23
C CYS A 130 -0.82 9.90 -10.39
N PHE A 131 -1.80 10.59 -10.95
CA PHE A 131 -2.44 10.24 -12.21
C PHE A 131 -1.87 11.10 -13.33
N SER A 132 -1.80 10.55 -14.54
CA SER A 132 -1.52 11.35 -15.72
C SER A 132 -2.77 12.14 -16.12
N ARG A 133 -2.63 13.03 -17.11
CA ARG A 133 -3.76 13.89 -17.55
C ARG A 133 -4.95 13.10 -18.10
N ASP A 134 -4.68 11.94 -18.66
CA ASP A 134 -5.64 11.00 -19.22
C ASP A 134 -6.25 10.03 -18.19
N GLY A 135 -5.76 10.08 -16.94
CA GLY A 135 -6.22 9.23 -15.83
C GLY A 135 -5.20 8.18 -15.46
#